data_AF-A0A1Q9YC19-F1
#
_entry.id   AF-A0A1Q9YC19-F1
#
_cell.length_a   1.000
_cell.length_b   1.000
_cell.length_c   1.000
_cell.angle_alpha   90.00
_cell.angle_beta   90.00
_cell.angle_gamma   90.00
#
_symmetry.space_group_name_H-M   'P 1'
#
loop_
_entity.id
_entity.type
_entity.pdbx_description
1 polymer ?
#
loop_
_entity_poly.entity_id
_entity_poly.type
_entity_poly.pdbx_seq_one_letter_code
_entity_poly.pdbx_strand_id
1 'polypeptide(L)' 'MPVWSFLEEYDLSGKTIIPFFTHNGSSSGASSISTVAELCPDSTVLADDSFTYSGNNVDEAQSDVDEWLTELGYKN' A
#
# COMPACT_ATOMS: atom_id res chain seq x y z
N MET A 1 15.13 -3.83 6.04
CA MET A 1 13.73 -4.26 6.30
C MET A 1 13.19 -4.70 4.95
N PRO A 2 12.57 -5.88 4.81
CA PRO A 2 12.43 -6.54 3.51
C PRO A 2 11.78 -5.68 2.41
N VAL A 3 10.73 -4.92 2.75
CA VAL A 3 10.05 -4.04 1.79
C VAL A 3 10.95 -2.88 1.34
N TRP A 4 11.70 -2.24 2.24
CA TRP A 4 12.63 -1.16 1.85
C TRP A 4 13.76 -1.67 0.96
N SER A 5 14.32 -2.84 1.28
CA SER A 5 15.35 -3.45 0.42
C SER A 5 14.81 -3.76 -0.98
N PHE A 6 13.56 -4.18 -1.10
CA PHE A 6 12.90 -4.33 -2.41
C PHE A 6 12.73 -2.99 -3.14
N LEU A 7 12.26 -1.94 -2.46
CA LEU A 7 12.08 -0.63 -3.09
C LEU A 7 13.40 0.02 -3.53
N GLU A 8 14.49 -0.26 -2.81
CA GLU A 8 15.85 0.22 -3.13
C GLU A 8 16.52 -0.59 -4.26
N GLU A 9 16.21 -1.88 -4.38
CA GLU A 9 16.89 -2.79 -5.31
C GLU A 9 16.37 -2.70 -6.75
N TYR A 10 15.08 -2.35 -6.93
CA TYR A 10 14.43 -2.35 -8.24
C TYR A 10 14.14 -0.94 -8.75
N ASP A 11 14.36 -0.72 -10.05
CA ASP A 11 13.96 0.51 -10.72
C ASP A 11 12.43 0.55 -10.92
N LEU A 12 11.77 1.36 -10.08
CA LEU A 12 10.33 1.60 -10.13
C LEU A 12 9.98 2.93 -10.81
N SER A 13 10.93 3.60 -11.47
CA SER A 13 10.70 4.88 -12.13
C SER A 13 9.50 4.83 -13.09
N GLY A 14 8.64 5.84 -12.99
CA GLY A 14 7.42 5.97 -13.77
C GLY A 14 6.32 4.95 -13.45
N LYS A 15 6.46 4.14 -12.39
CA LYS A 15 5.41 3.22 -11.93
C LYS A 15 4.46 3.93 -10.96
N THR A 16 3.23 3.42 -10.89
CA THR A 16 2.30 3.71 -9.81
C THR A 16 2.49 2.70 -8.68
N ILE A 17 2.66 3.19 -7.45
CA ILE A 17 2.80 2.38 -6.24
C ILE A 17 1.63 2.72 -5.31
N ILE A 18 0.87 1.70 -4.90
CA ILE A 18 -0.25 1.83 -3.97
C ILE A 18 0.02 0.90 -2.78
N PRO A 19 0.48 1.43 -1.63
CA PRO A 19 0.77 0.61 -0.45
C PRO A 19 -0.51 0.04 0.19
N PHE A 20 -0.40 -1.13 0.80
CA PHE A 20 -1.44 -1.68 1.66
C PHE A 20 -0.85 -2.30 2.93
N PHE A 21 -1.61 -2.30 4.03
CA PHE A 21 -1.13 -2.70 5.35
C PHE A 21 -2.16 -3.48 6.14
N THR A 22 -1.73 -4.56 6.80
CA THR A 22 -2.48 -5.13 7.92
C THR A 22 -1.97 -4.55 9.24
N HIS A 23 -2.83 -4.28 10.21
CA HIS A 23 -2.42 -3.69 11.51
C HIS A 23 -3.12 -4.34 12.70
N ASN A 24 -2.50 -4.31 13.88
CA ASN A 24 -3.08 -4.88 15.10
C ASN A 24 -3.63 -3.79 16.05
N GLY A 25 -4.41 -2.86 15.52
CA GLY A 25 -5.01 -1.74 16.28
C GLY A 25 -4.17 -0.45 16.37
N SER A 26 -2.98 -0.42 15.78
CA SER A 26 -2.23 0.82 15.52
C SER A 26 -2.66 1.47 14.20
N SER A 27 -2.39 2.76 14.04
CA SER A 27 -2.82 3.57 12.89
C SER A 27 -2.27 3.09 11.54
N SER A 28 -2.94 3.57 10.50
CA SER A 28 -3.01 3.23 9.07
C SER A 28 -1.71 3.11 8.25
N GLY A 29 -0.63 2.51 8.79
CA GLY A 29 0.65 2.40 8.06
C GLY A 29 1.39 3.73 7.87
N ALA A 30 1.02 4.77 8.62
CA ALA A 30 1.34 6.18 8.39
C ALA A 30 2.81 6.45 7.97
N SER A 31 3.78 6.28 8.87
CA SER A 31 5.18 6.62 8.57
C SER A 31 5.79 5.75 7.48
N SER A 32 5.21 4.59 7.17
CA SER A 32 5.67 3.75 6.07
C SER A 32 5.35 4.37 4.71
N ILE A 33 4.21 5.07 4.58
CA ILE A 33 3.81 5.72 3.32
C ILE A 33 4.81 6.82 2.95
N SER A 34 5.21 7.67 3.90
CA SER A 34 6.23 8.69 3.67
C SER A 34 7.58 8.08 3.27
N THR A 35 7.99 6.99 3.92
CA THR A 35 9.24 6.30 3.55
C THR A 35 9.17 5.68 2.15
N VAL A 36 8.01 5.14 1.73
CA VAL A 36 7.84 4.64 0.34
C VAL A 36 8.03 5.78 -0.66
N ALA A 37 7.45 6.95 -0.41
CA ALA A 37 7.63 8.12 -1.27
C ALA A 37 9.08 8.62 -1.30
N GLU A 38 9.79 8.58 -0.17
CA GLU A 38 11.22 8.94 -0.09
C GLU A 38 12.12 7.97 -0.85
N LEU A 39 11.83 6.67 -0.82
CA LEU A 39 12.63 5.65 -1.50
C LEU A 39 12.32 5.53 -2.99
N CYS A 40 11.13 5.95 -3.42
CA CYS A 40 10.70 5.89 -4.81
C CYS A 40 10.33 7.28 -5.37
N PRO A 41 11.25 8.25 -5.37
CA PRO A 41 10.96 9.65 -5.71
C PRO A 41 10.52 9.85 -7.17
N ASP A 42 10.93 8.94 -8.07
CA ASP A 42 10.58 8.97 -9.49
C ASP A 42 9.34 8.09 -9.82
N SER A 43 8.61 7.63 -8.78
CA SER A 43 7.36 6.89 -8.91
C SER A 43 6.16 7.76 -8.52
N THR A 44 4.97 7.37 -8.97
CA THR A 44 3.71 7.93 -8.46
C THR A 44 3.26 7.09 -7.27
N VAL A 45 3.44 7.62 -6.05
CA VAL A 45 2.95 6.96 -4.82
C VAL A 45 1.56 7.50 -4.47
N LEU A 46 0.53 6.66 -4.58
CA LEU A 46 -0.84 7.02 -4.24
C LEU A 46 -1.09 6.80 -2.74
N ALA A 47 -0.65 7.77 -1.94
CA ALA A 47 -0.73 7.71 -0.48
C ALA A 47 -2.17 7.69 0.05
N ASP A 48 -3.03 8.53 -0.54
CA ASP A 48 -4.43 8.68 -0.12
C ASP A 48 -5.28 7.47 -0.50
N ASP A 49 -4.83 6.68 -1.47
CA ASP A 49 -5.48 5.46 -1.95
C ASP A 49 -4.94 4.20 -1.24
N SER A 50 -4.12 4.35 -0.19
CA SER A 50 -3.58 3.19 0.53
C SER A 50 -4.67 2.43 1.29
N PHE A 51 -4.59 1.10 1.24
CA PHE A 51 -5.56 0.23 1.93
C PHE A 51 -5.03 -0.26 3.26
N THR A 52 -5.87 -0.23 4.30
CA THR A 52 -5.49 -0.78 5.60
C THR A 52 -6.58 -1.66 6.17
N TYR A 53 -6.18 -2.78 6.77
CA TYR A 53 -7.12 -3.72 7.36
C TYR A 53 -6.65 -4.26 8.70
N SER A 54 -7.59 -4.55 9.60
CA SER A 54 -7.26 -5.21 10.86
C SER A 54 -6.69 -6.59 10.61
N GLY A 55 -5.47 -6.83 11.10
CA GLY A 55 -4.79 -8.12 11.06
C GLY A 55 -5.61 -9.24 11.74
N ASN A 56 -6.44 -8.90 12.72
CA ASN A 56 -7.27 -9.87 13.44
C ASN A 56 -8.47 -10.37 12.62
N ASN A 57 -8.80 -9.70 11.52
CA ASN A 57 -10.00 -9.99 10.71
C ASN A 57 -9.66 -10.25 9.25
N VAL A 58 -8.39 -10.41 8.86
CA VAL A 58 -7.97 -10.50 7.44
C VAL A 58 -8.69 -11.58 6.63
N ASP A 59 -9.18 -12.64 7.28
CA ASP A 59 -9.97 -13.69 6.65
C ASP A 59 -11.32 -13.17 6.09
N GLU A 60 -11.79 -12.00 6.55
CA GLU A 60 -13.02 -11.33 6.13
C GLU A 60 -12.77 -10.21 5.11
N ALA A 61 -11.51 -9.90 4.78
CA ALA A 61 -11.12 -8.70 4.03
C ALA A 61 -11.53 -8.69 2.54
N GLN A 62 -12.00 -9.83 1.99
CA GLN A 62 -12.23 -9.96 0.55
C GLN A 62 -13.17 -8.89 0.00
N SER A 63 -14.27 -8.60 0.70
CA SER A 63 -15.27 -7.62 0.22
C SER A 63 -14.72 -6.19 0.26
N ASP A 64 -13.94 -5.85 1.27
CA ASP A 64 -13.31 -4.52 1.41
C ASP A 64 -12.20 -4.31 0.38
N VAL A 65 -11.38 -5.34 0.11
CA VAL A 65 -10.36 -5.30 -0.95
C VAL A 65 -11.03 -5.16 -2.32
N ASP A 66 -12.13 -5.86 -2.53
CA ASP A 66 -12.94 -5.79 -3.75
C ASP A 66 -13.53 -4.39 -3.98
N GLU A 67 -14.04 -3.75 -2.93
CA GLU A 67 -14.54 -2.37 -2.98
C GLU A 67 -13.40 -1.40 -3.31
N TRP A 68 -12.28 -1.49 -2.58
CA TRP A 68 -11.08 -0.68 -2.82
C TRP A 68 -10.58 -0.78 -4.27
N LEU A 69 -10.44 -2.00 -4.81
CA LEU A 69 -10.02 -2.20 -6.20
C LEU A 69 -11.04 -1.68 -7.21
N THR A 70 -12.33 -1.67 -6.87
CA THR A 70 -13.39 -1.10 -7.72
C THR A 70 -13.29 0.43 -7.76
N GLU A 71 -13.10 1.09 -6.62
CA GLU A 71 -12.92 2.54 -6.52
C GLU A 71 -11.69 3.03 -7.32
N LEU A 72 -10.63 2.23 -7.33
CA LEU A 72 -9.43 2.48 -8.12
C LEU A 72 -9.57 2.13 -9.61
N GLY A 73 -10.64 1.46 -10.01
CA GLY A 73 -10.85 1.00 -11.39
C GLY A 73 -9.98 -0.19 -11.79
N TYR A 74 -9.49 -0.99 -10.84
CA TYR A 74 -8.67 -2.19 -11.07
C TYR A 74 -9.43 -3.51 -10.99
N LYS A 75 -10.71 -3.50 -10.57
CA LYS A 75 -11.55 -4.69 -10.57
C LYS A 75 -12.23 -4.88 -11.93
N ASN A 76 -12.02 -6.06 -12.53
CA ASN A 76 -12.65 -6.48 -13.80
C ASN A 76 -13.78 -7.49 -13.55
#